data_AF-A0A7R9XYN7-F1
#
_entry.id   AF-A0A7R9XYN7-F1
#
_cell.length_a   1.000
_cell.length_b   1.000
_cell.length_c   1.000
_cell.angle_alpha   90.00
_cell.angle_beta   90.00
_cell.angle_gamma   90.00
#
_symmetry.space_group_name_H-M   'P 1'
#
loop_
_entity.id
_entity.type
_entity.pdbx_description
1 polymer ?
#
loop_
_entity_poly.entity_id
_entity_poly.type
_entity_poly.pdbx_seq_one_letter_code
_entity_poly.pdbx_strand_id
1 'polypeptide(L)'
;GEGAGAVAREQGLGSKSAVDALHSAALSQVPVLASDTAAAAEHFPEGAYDVNGQQVDLRPKNSWKLRLHEVDVGELLEVLAVNAASPFALNSQLKPLLLRSPHEYRFVVNVSAMEGKFYRKKTSNHPHTNMAKAALNMMTHTSAEDYAAEGIFMNSVDTGWINDENPLPDAARIAKDNFFQTPIDEEDAAARVLDPVLAYAHLPTEGSDDRPPYGLFWKDYKVSEW
;
A
#
# COMPACT_ATOMS: atom_id res chain seq x y z
N GLY A 1 42.38 45.79 -38.76
CA GLY A 1 41.42 46.66 -38.06
C GLY A 1 40.38 45.77 -37.44
N GLU A 2 40.23 45.87 -36.13
CA GLU A 2 39.38 45.08 -35.25
C GLU A 2 37.90 45.08 -35.67
N GLY A 3 37.17 44.04 -35.24
CA GLY A 3 35.71 43.96 -35.39
C GLY A 3 35.15 42.67 -34.83
N ALA A 4 35.04 42.59 -33.51
CA ALA A 4 34.42 41.49 -32.77
C ALA A 4 32.91 41.39 -33.06
N GLY A 5 32.41 40.15 -33.11
CA GLY A 5 30.98 39.84 -33.13
C GLY A 5 30.76 38.48 -32.47
N ALA A 6 30.57 38.50 -31.15
CA ALA A 6 30.40 37.33 -30.31
C ALA A 6 29.12 36.56 -30.67
N VAL A 7 29.25 35.24 -30.80
CA VAL A 7 28.13 34.31 -30.89
C VAL A 7 27.48 34.24 -29.52
N ALA A 8 26.31 34.86 -29.37
CA ALA A 8 25.49 34.74 -28.17
C ALA A 8 25.01 33.30 -28.03
N ARG A 9 25.43 32.65 -26.94
CA ARG A 9 24.79 31.44 -26.40
C ARG A 9 23.41 31.84 -25.90
N GLU A 10 22.35 31.41 -26.57
CA GLU A 10 21.03 31.36 -25.95
C GLU A 10 21.02 30.22 -24.91
N GLN A 11 21.30 30.59 -23.66
CA GLN A 11 20.87 29.83 -22.51
C GLN A 11 19.37 30.07 -22.31
N GLY A 12 18.54 29.19 -22.87
CA GLY A 12 17.15 29.05 -22.49
C GLY A 12 17.00 28.02 -21.37
N LEU A 13 17.29 28.42 -20.12
CA LEU A 13 16.74 27.74 -18.94
C LEU A 13 15.27 28.18 -18.80
N GLY A 14 14.34 27.26 -19.01
CA GLY A 14 12.92 27.42 -18.67
C GLY A 14 12.18 26.17 -19.10
N SER A 15 11.46 25.43 -18.26
CA SER A 15 11.17 25.53 -16.84
C SER A 15 10.91 24.08 -16.40
N LYS A 16 11.76 23.49 -15.56
CA LYS A 16 11.37 22.24 -14.87
C LYS A 16 10.16 22.60 -14.03
N SER A 17 9.05 21.90 -14.25
CA SER A 17 7.79 22.25 -13.62
C SER A 17 7.93 22.11 -12.10
N ALA A 18 7.20 22.89 -11.32
CA ALA A 18 7.19 22.77 -9.86
C ALA A 18 6.80 21.35 -9.37
N VAL A 19 6.22 20.54 -10.26
CA VAL A 19 5.85 19.13 -10.04
C VAL A 19 7.08 18.22 -10.02
N ASP A 20 8.18 18.57 -10.72
CA ASP A 20 9.38 17.72 -10.82
C ASP A 20 10.26 17.74 -9.56
N ALA A 21 9.96 18.61 -8.58
CA ALA A 21 10.81 18.83 -7.40
C ALA A 21 10.11 18.59 -6.05
N LEU A 22 8.81 18.28 -6.03
CA LEU A 22 8.14 17.90 -4.79
C LEU A 22 8.48 16.43 -4.49
N HIS A 23 9.21 16.20 -3.40
CA HIS A 23 9.41 14.85 -2.87
C HIS A 23 8.04 14.20 -2.66
N SER A 24 7.90 12.89 -2.90
CA SER A 24 6.61 12.19 -2.75
C SER A 24 5.94 12.41 -1.39
N ALA A 25 6.76 12.60 -0.34
CA ALA A 25 6.30 12.96 1.00
C ALA A 25 5.68 14.37 1.09
N ALA A 26 6.15 15.34 0.30
CA ALA A 26 5.54 16.66 0.22
C ALA A 26 4.25 16.63 -0.63
N LEU A 27 4.21 15.80 -1.68
CA LEU A 27 3.01 15.61 -2.50
C LEU A 27 1.85 14.95 -1.73
N SER A 28 2.14 14.05 -0.78
CA SER A 28 1.11 13.45 0.07
C SER A 28 0.48 14.42 1.07
N GLN A 29 1.03 15.62 1.23
CA GLN A 29 0.49 16.67 2.11
C GLN A 29 -0.33 17.72 1.34
N VAL A 30 -0.49 17.57 0.03
CA VAL A 30 -1.33 18.47 -0.76
C VAL A 30 -2.80 18.16 -0.43
N PRO A 31 -3.60 19.15 0.02
CA PRO A 31 -5.00 18.92 0.32
C PRO A 31 -5.78 18.57 -0.95
N VAL A 32 -6.44 17.41 -0.95
CA VAL A 32 -7.25 16.91 -2.07
C VAL A 32 -8.73 17.02 -1.73
N LEU A 33 -9.09 16.73 -0.48
CA LEU A 33 -10.44 16.77 0.04
C LEU A 33 -10.70 18.06 0.81
N ALA A 34 -11.98 18.45 0.89
CA ALA A 34 -12.40 19.55 1.74
C ALA A 34 -12.00 19.31 3.22
N SER A 35 -12.04 18.05 3.67
CA SER A 35 -11.63 17.64 5.01
C SER A 35 -10.16 17.90 5.30
N ASP A 36 -9.29 17.94 4.28
CA ASP A 36 -7.84 18.09 4.45
C ASP A 36 -7.48 19.54 4.79
N THR A 37 -8.32 20.47 4.35
CA THR A 37 -8.19 21.91 4.70
C THR A 37 -8.82 22.23 6.05
N ALA A 38 -9.67 21.34 6.58
CA ALA A 38 -10.37 21.52 7.84
C ALA A 38 -9.55 20.99 9.04
N ALA A 39 -8.24 21.26 9.06
CA ALA A 39 -7.35 20.95 10.17
C ALA A 39 -7.63 21.90 11.35
N ALA A 40 -8.79 21.70 11.99
CA ALA A 40 -9.07 22.33 13.28
C ALA A 40 -8.13 21.71 14.32
N ALA A 41 -7.47 22.54 15.12
CA ALA A 41 -6.65 22.10 16.25
C ALA A 41 -7.42 21.20 17.25
N GLU A 42 -8.75 21.25 17.21
CA GLU A 42 -9.64 20.33 17.94
C GLU A 42 -9.53 18.87 17.46
N HIS A 43 -9.38 18.64 16.14
CA HIS A 43 -9.30 17.31 15.56
C HIS A 43 -7.87 16.78 15.48
N PHE A 44 -6.90 17.66 15.33
CA PHE A 44 -5.48 17.33 15.26
C PHE A 44 -4.69 18.22 16.24
N PRO A 45 -4.75 17.91 17.55
CA PRO A 45 -4.10 18.74 18.56
C PRO A 45 -2.57 18.70 18.41
N GLU A 46 -1.95 19.86 18.46
CA GLU A 46 -0.49 20.01 18.37
C GLU A 46 0.19 19.26 19.52
N GLY A 47 1.26 18.51 19.20
CA GLY A 47 2.01 17.74 20.19
C GLY A 47 1.34 16.44 20.64
N ALA A 48 0.16 16.09 20.10
CA ALA A 48 -0.51 14.83 20.40
C ALA A 48 -0.15 13.77 19.36
N TYR A 49 0.67 12.82 19.78
CA TYR A 49 1.11 11.70 18.97
C TYR A 49 0.73 10.36 19.62
N ASP A 50 0.46 9.37 18.79
CA ASP A 50 0.24 8.01 19.23
C ASP A 50 1.56 7.30 19.61
N VAL A 51 1.48 6.03 19.98
CA VAL A 51 2.64 5.21 20.37
C VAL A 51 3.68 5.05 19.26
N ASN A 52 3.27 5.28 18.01
CA ASN A 52 4.12 5.19 16.81
C ASN A 52 4.65 6.57 16.38
N GLY A 53 4.34 7.63 17.12
CA GLY A 53 4.73 9.00 16.78
C GLY A 53 3.90 9.62 15.65
N GLN A 54 2.75 9.03 15.30
CA GLN A 54 1.83 9.59 14.31
C GLN A 54 0.86 10.59 14.95
N GLN A 55 0.50 11.64 14.22
CA GLN A 55 -0.44 12.64 14.70
C GLN A 55 -1.79 11.99 15.03
N VAL A 56 -2.31 12.23 16.23
CA VAL A 56 -3.61 11.70 16.64
C VAL A 56 -4.74 12.38 15.86
N ASP A 57 -5.65 11.58 15.32
CA ASP A 57 -6.89 12.00 14.66
C ASP A 57 -8.10 11.79 15.58
N LEU A 58 -8.69 12.89 16.04
CA LEU A 58 -9.84 12.91 16.95
C LEU A 58 -11.18 13.07 16.22
N ARG A 59 -11.22 13.02 14.89
CA ARG A 59 -12.47 13.14 14.14
C ARG A 59 -13.42 12.00 14.53
N PRO A 60 -14.73 12.28 14.73
CA PRO A 60 -15.70 11.26 15.13
C PRO A 60 -16.07 10.29 14.00
N LYS A 61 -15.64 10.58 12.76
CA LYS A 61 -15.91 9.77 11.57
C LYS A 61 -14.73 9.86 10.60
N ASN A 62 -14.33 8.71 10.07
CA ASN A 62 -13.29 8.56 9.05
C ASN A 62 -13.81 7.73 7.86
N SER A 63 -12.98 7.55 6.83
CA SER A 63 -13.37 6.84 5.61
C SER A 63 -13.70 5.36 5.84
N TRP A 64 -13.19 4.76 6.91
CA TRP A 64 -13.50 3.38 7.33
C TRP A 64 -14.99 3.14 7.60
N LYS A 65 -15.72 4.19 7.99
CA LYS A 65 -17.16 4.15 8.34
C LYS A 65 -18.08 4.63 7.21
N LEU A 66 -17.54 5.11 6.09
CA LEU A 66 -18.36 5.67 5.00
C LEU A 66 -19.06 4.59 4.19
N ARG A 67 -20.33 4.79 3.88
CA ARG A 67 -21.08 4.01 2.89
C ARG A 67 -20.81 4.54 1.49
N LEU A 68 -21.15 3.77 0.47
CA LEU A 68 -20.86 4.08 -0.94
C LEU A 68 -21.20 5.52 -1.36
N HIS A 69 -22.38 6.03 -1.01
CA HIS A 69 -22.83 7.38 -1.39
C HIS A 69 -22.18 8.51 -0.57
N GLU A 70 -21.44 8.17 0.49
CA GLU A 70 -20.75 9.12 1.36
C GLU A 70 -19.26 9.24 1.01
N VAL A 71 -18.75 8.38 0.12
CA VAL A 71 -17.36 8.39 -0.31
C VAL A 71 -17.18 9.50 -1.35
N ASP A 72 -16.33 10.47 -1.05
CA ASP A 72 -15.94 11.49 -2.01
C ASP A 72 -15.14 10.87 -3.17
N VAL A 73 -15.28 11.44 -4.37
CA VAL A 73 -14.55 10.94 -5.54
C VAL A 73 -13.04 11.10 -5.37
N GLY A 74 -12.59 12.18 -4.72
CA GLY A 74 -11.17 12.38 -4.38
C GLY A 74 -10.64 11.26 -3.48
N GLU A 75 -11.38 10.89 -2.43
CA GLU A 75 -11.01 9.81 -1.50
C GLU A 75 -10.91 8.49 -2.26
N LEU A 76 -11.89 8.21 -3.12
CA LEU A 76 -11.86 7.01 -3.97
C LEU A 76 -10.59 6.99 -4.84
N LEU A 77 -10.27 8.10 -5.50
CA LEU A 77 -9.11 8.18 -6.39
C LEU A 77 -7.80 8.04 -5.62
N GLU A 78 -7.69 8.63 -4.44
CA GLU A 78 -6.52 8.49 -3.57
C GLU A 78 -6.34 7.05 -3.09
N VAL A 79 -7.41 6.41 -2.60
CA VAL A 79 -7.34 5.02 -2.16
C VAL A 79 -6.97 4.09 -3.32
N LEU A 80 -7.50 4.31 -4.52
CA LEU A 80 -7.08 3.56 -5.72
C LEU A 80 -5.63 3.85 -6.10
N ALA A 81 -5.21 5.11 -6.06
CA ALA A 81 -3.85 5.50 -6.39
C ALA A 81 -2.83 4.83 -5.47
N VAL A 82 -3.09 4.84 -4.16
CA VAL A 82 -2.19 4.29 -3.13
C VAL A 82 -2.25 2.76 -3.10
N ASN A 83 -3.45 2.16 -3.09
CA ASN A 83 -3.61 0.73 -2.82
C ASN A 83 -3.65 -0.16 -4.06
N ALA A 84 -3.81 0.40 -5.27
CA ALA A 84 -3.88 -0.38 -6.50
C ALA A 84 -2.93 0.15 -7.59
N ALA A 85 -3.02 1.43 -7.96
CA ALA A 85 -2.23 1.98 -9.06
C ALA A 85 -0.73 2.04 -8.74
N SER A 86 -0.35 2.42 -7.52
CA SER A 86 1.05 2.46 -7.10
C SER A 86 1.69 1.06 -7.06
N PRO A 87 1.07 0.03 -6.43
CA PRO A 87 1.55 -1.35 -6.54
C PRO A 87 1.66 -1.84 -7.98
N PHE A 88 0.69 -1.50 -8.84
CA PHE A 88 0.74 -1.84 -10.26
C PHE A 88 1.95 -1.21 -10.97
N ALA A 89 2.17 0.09 -10.76
CA ALA A 89 3.31 0.80 -11.34
C ALA A 89 4.64 0.21 -10.84
N LEU A 90 4.76 -0.06 -9.54
CA LEU A 90 5.96 -0.65 -8.95
C LEU A 90 6.22 -2.05 -9.53
N ASN A 91 5.23 -2.95 -9.50
CA ASN A 91 5.44 -4.33 -9.97
C ASN A 91 5.82 -4.36 -11.46
N SER A 92 5.10 -3.59 -12.29
CA SER A 92 5.38 -3.52 -13.73
C SER A 92 6.77 -2.94 -14.06
N GLN A 93 7.19 -1.88 -13.35
CA GLN A 93 8.45 -1.19 -13.64
C GLN A 93 9.67 -1.84 -12.97
N LEU A 94 9.48 -2.56 -11.85
CA LEU A 94 10.57 -3.24 -11.15
C LEU A 94 10.93 -4.60 -11.76
N LYS A 95 10.06 -5.21 -12.59
CA LYS A 95 10.33 -6.50 -13.23
C LYS A 95 11.70 -6.55 -13.93
N PRO A 96 12.10 -5.58 -14.78
CA PRO A 96 13.43 -5.60 -15.40
C PRO A 96 14.59 -5.46 -14.42
N LEU A 97 14.37 -4.88 -13.23
CA LEU A 97 15.39 -4.81 -12.18
C LEU A 97 15.53 -6.15 -11.46
N LEU A 98 14.39 -6.79 -11.14
CA LEU A 98 14.35 -8.12 -10.55
C LEU A 98 15.07 -9.12 -11.44
N LEU A 99 14.82 -9.12 -12.75
CA LEU A 99 15.49 -10.02 -13.71
C LEU A 99 17.02 -9.87 -13.74
N ARG A 100 17.57 -8.72 -13.34
CA ARG A 100 19.03 -8.49 -13.23
C ARG A 100 19.62 -8.90 -11.89
N SER A 101 18.80 -9.24 -10.90
CA SER A 101 19.25 -9.75 -9.61
C SER A 101 20.08 -11.03 -9.81
N PRO A 102 21.17 -11.25 -9.06
CA PRO A 102 21.92 -12.51 -9.11
C PRO A 102 21.19 -13.68 -8.41
N HIS A 103 20.13 -13.41 -7.63
CA HIS A 103 19.37 -14.44 -6.94
C HIS A 103 18.47 -15.22 -7.91
N GLU A 104 18.50 -16.55 -7.86
CA GLU A 104 17.70 -17.40 -8.76
C GLU A 104 16.20 -17.28 -8.50
N TYR A 105 15.80 -17.26 -7.23
CA TYR A 105 14.42 -16.96 -6.82
C TYR A 105 14.29 -15.51 -6.39
N ARG A 106 13.29 -14.84 -6.96
CA ARG A 106 12.94 -13.44 -6.70
C ARG A 106 11.50 -13.41 -6.27
N PHE A 107 11.13 -12.45 -5.42
CA PHE A 107 9.80 -12.45 -4.81
C PHE A 107 9.17 -11.07 -4.94
N VAL A 108 7.86 -11.06 -5.14
CA VAL A 108 7.03 -9.87 -5.01
C VAL A 108 5.92 -10.22 -4.02
N VAL A 109 5.91 -9.56 -2.87
CA VAL A 109 4.86 -9.74 -1.87
C VAL A 109 4.02 -8.48 -1.81
N ASN A 110 2.80 -8.57 -2.32
CA ASN A 110 1.82 -7.50 -2.23
C ASN A 110 1.13 -7.56 -0.86
N VAL A 111 1.29 -6.52 -0.05
CA VAL A 111 0.62 -6.40 1.25
C VAL A 111 -0.85 -6.07 1.04
N SER A 112 -1.69 -7.07 1.25
CA SER A 112 -3.14 -7.02 1.05
C SER A 112 -3.85 -7.27 2.37
N ALA A 113 -5.17 -7.47 2.31
CA ALA A 113 -5.99 -7.66 3.50
C ALA A 113 -7.30 -8.39 3.16
N MET A 114 -8.04 -8.81 4.19
CA MET A 114 -9.37 -9.41 4.06
C MET A 114 -10.39 -8.53 3.32
N GLU A 115 -10.16 -7.22 3.23
CA GLU A 115 -10.91 -6.25 2.44
C GLU A 115 -10.91 -6.62 0.95
N GLY A 116 -9.84 -7.24 0.45
CA GLY A 116 -9.75 -7.70 -0.94
C GLY A 116 -10.54 -8.97 -1.24
N LYS A 117 -11.04 -9.68 -0.22
CA LYS A 117 -11.76 -10.95 -0.40
C LYS A 117 -13.17 -10.79 -0.92
N PHE A 118 -13.53 -11.52 -1.97
CA PHE A 118 -14.89 -11.51 -2.52
C PHE A 118 -15.87 -12.33 -1.66
N TYR A 119 -15.46 -13.55 -1.27
CA TYR A 119 -16.35 -14.52 -0.62
C TYR A 119 -16.33 -14.42 0.91
N ARG A 120 -16.33 -13.19 1.43
CA ARG A 120 -16.43 -12.89 2.86
C ARG A 120 -17.61 -11.97 3.13
N LYS A 121 -18.32 -12.20 4.24
CA LYS A 121 -19.34 -11.26 4.69
C LYS A 121 -18.71 -9.91 5.01
N LYS A 122 -19.13 -8.86 4.32
CA LYS A 122 -18.68 -7.48 4.52
C LYS A 122 -19.80 -6.61 5.08
N THR A 123 -19.42 -5.53 5.76
CA THR A 123 -20.34 -4.44 6.06
C THR A 123 -20.53 -3.56 4.82
N SER A 124 -21.46 -2.61 4.87
CA SER A 124 -21.65 -1.63 3.78
C SER A 124 -20.67 -0.45 3.83
N ASN A 125 -19.67 -0.50 4.72
CA ASN A 125 -18.72 0.58 4.94
C ASN A 125 -17.43 0.36 4.13
N HIS A 126 -16.63 1.43 3.95
CA HIS A 126 -15.34 1.45 3.23
C HIS A 126 -15.32 0.68 1.89
N PRO A 127 -16.35 0.82 1.03
CA PRO A 127 -16.43 0.04 -0.20
C PRO A 127 -15.27 0.32 -1.17
N HIS A 128 -14.70 1.53 -1.13
CA HIS A 128 -13.56 1.93 -1.96
C HIS A 128 -12.27 1.20 -1.55
N THR A 129 -12.01 1.01 -0.25
CA THR A 129 -10.89 0.18 0.25
C THR A 129 -11.05 -1.28 -0.15
N ASN A 130 -12.26 -1.84 0.01
CA ASN A 130 -12.57 -3.19 -0.46
C ASN A 130 -12.28 -3.34 -1.97
N MET A 131 -12.73 -2.38 -2.78
CA MET A 131 -12.50 -2.37 -4.23
C MET A 131 -11.01 -2.30 -4.58
N ALA A 132 -10.25 -1.43 -3.91
CA ALA A 132 -8.82 -1.27 -4.18
C ALA A 132 -8.01 -2.51 -3.79
N LYS A 133 -8.26 -3.10 -2.62
CA LYS A 133 -7.60 -4.35 -2.21
C LYS A 133 -8.00 -5.54 -3.09
N ALA A 134 -9.24 -5.58 -3.57
CA ALA A 134 -9.67 -6.59 -4.55
C ALA A 134 -8.93 -6.44 -5.89
N ALA A 135 -8.72 -5.21 -6.35
CA ALA A 135 -7.94 -4.93 -7.56
C ALA A 135 -6.46 -5.36 -7.39
N LEU A 136 -5.86 -5.10 -6.23
CA LEU A 136 -4.50 -5.56 -5.89
C LEU A 136 -4.39 -7.10 -5.91
N ASN A 137 -5.37 -7.79 -5.30
CA ASN A 137 -5.46 -9.25 -5.33
C ASN A 137 -5.60 -9.78 -6.76
N MET A 138 -6.45 -9.15 -7.57
CA MET A 138 -6.66 -9.54 -8.97
C MET A 138 -5.40 -9.37 -9.81
N MET A 139 -4.64 -8.28 -9.60
CA MET A 139 -3.35 -8.08 -10.26
C MET A 139 -2.38 -9.20 -9.91
N THR A 140 -2.27 -9.56 -8.62
CA THR A 140 -1.43 -10.70 -8.19
C THR A 140 -1.85 -11.98 -8.89
N HIS A 141 -3.13 -12.33 -8.81
CA HIS A 141 -3.65 -13.57 -9.40
C HIS A 141 -3.43 -13.64 -10.92
N THR A 142 -3.57 -12.51 -11.61
CA THR A 142 -3.44 -12.42 -13.08
C THR A 142 -1.98 -12.49 -13.52
N SER A 143 -1.08 -11.76 -12.86
CA SER A 143 0.31 -11.59 -13.31
C SER A 143 1.28 -12.64 -12.77
N ALA A 144 0.91 -13.39 -11.72
CA ALA A 144 1.86 -14.28 -11.06
C ALA A 144 2.39 -15.40 -11.95
N GLU A 145 1.58 -15.99 -12.84
CA GLU A 145 2.03 -17.05 -13.76
C GLU A 145 3.10 -16.54 -14.73
N ASP A 146 2.90 -15.36 -15.32
CA ASP A 146 3.86 -14.70 -16.21
C ASP A 146 5.19 -14.40 -15.49
N TYR A 147 5.12 -13.90 -14.26
CA TYR A 147 6.32 -13.59 -13.47
C TYR A 147 7.06 -14.86 -13.03
N ALA A 148 6.32 -15.90 -12.67
CA ALA A 148 6.90 -17.15 -12.20
C ALA A 148 7.63 -17.90 -13.31
N ALA A 149 7.22 -17.73 -14.58
CA ALA A 149 7.94 -18.25 -15.74
C ALA A 149 9.37 -17.67 -15.88
N GLU A 150 9.63 -16.50 -15.28
CA GLU A 150 10.95 -15.85 -15.25
C GLU A 150 11.60 -15.87 -13.86
N GLY A 151 11.16 -16.79 -12.98
CA GLY A 151 11.75 -16.97 -11.65
C GLY A 151 11.39 -15.88 -10.63
N ILE A 152 10.26 -15.17 -10.84
CA ILE A 152 9.73 -14.17 -9.92
C ILE A 152 8.40 -14.66 -9.33
N PHE A 153 8.36 -14.94 -8.04
CA PHE A 153 7.22 -15.54 -7.36
C PHE A 153 6.40 -14.45 -6.67
N MET A 154 5.29 -14.07 -7.31
CA MET A 154 4.40 -13.01 -6.84
C MET A 154 3.25 -13.58 -6.01
N ASN A 155 3.03 -13.06 -4.81
CA ASN A 155 1.92 -13.45 -3.92
C ASN A 155 1.29 -12.23 -3.23
N SER A 156 0.09 -12.41 -2.67
CA SER A 156 -0.56 -11.44 -1.80
C SER A 156 -0.63 -12.00 -0.37
N VAL A 157 -0.38 -11.16 0.63
CA VAL A 157 -0.40 -11.55 2.04
C VAL A 157 -1.33 -10.64 2.84
N ASP A 158 -2.25 -11.23 3.59
CA ASP A 158 -3.00 -10.60 4.67
C ASP A 158 -2.10 -10.49 5.91
N THR A 159 -1.86 -9.27 6.37
CA THR A 159 -1.09 -9.02 7.61
C THR A 159 -1.81 -9.54 8.84
N GLY A 160 -3.13 -9.71 8.77
CA GLY A 160 -4.01 -9.85 9.93
C GLY A 160 -4.42 -8.49 10.50
N TRP A 161 -5.15 -8.52 11.62
CA TRP A 161 -5.71 -7.31 12.22
C TRP A 161 -4.73 -6.71 13.23
N ILE A 162 -3.94 -5.73 12.78
CA ILE A 162 -2.84 -5.12 13.54
C ILE A 162 -3.23 -3.78 14.17
N ASN A 163 -4.11 -3.03 13.50
CA ASN A 163 -4.55 -1.71 13.92
C ASN A 163 -6.08 -1.62 13.92
N ASP A 164 -6.66 -0.83 14.81
CA ASP A 164 -8.10 -0.57 14.81
C ASP A 164 -8.40 0.65 13.93
N GLU A 165 -9.02 0.42 12.77
CA GLU A 165 -9.32 1.46 11.78
C GLU A 165 -10.58 2.29 12.15
N ASN A 166 -11.28 1.93 13.23
CA ASN A 166 -12.37 2.76 13.72
C ASN A 166 -11.88 4.15 14.15
N PRO A 167 -12.74 5.18 14.09
CA PRO A 167 -12.43 6.48 14.68
C PRO A 167 -11.97 6.32 16.13
N LEU A 168 -10.96 7.09 16.57
CA LEU A 168 -10.34 6.90 17.89
C LEU A 168 -11.35 6.89 19.05
N PRO A 169 -12.38 7.78 19.10
CA PRO A 169 -13.37 7.72 20.17
C PRO A 169 -14.15 6.40 20.22
N ASP A 170 -14.43 5.81 19.05
CA ASP A 170 -15.10 4.51 18.94
C ASP A 170 -14.16 3.38 19.37
N ALA A 171 -12.92 3.38 18.89
CA ALA A 171 -11.91 2.39 19.26
C ALA A 171 -11.67 2.39 20.77
N ALA A 172 -11.47 3.56 21.38
CA ALA A 172 -11.27 3.71 22.82
C ALA A 172 -12.47 3.22 23.65
N ARG A 173 -13.69 3.50 23.18
CA ARG A 173 -14.92 3.00 23.82
C ARG A 173 -15.01 1.48 23.73
N ILE A 174 -14.76 0.90 22.54
CA ILE A 174 -14.79 -0.55 22.33
C ILE A 174 -13.74 -1.25 23.19
N ALA A 175 -12.52 -0.71 23.25
CA ALA A 175 -11.45 -1.24 24.08
C ALA A 175 -11.85 -1.28 25.57
N LYS A 176 -12.45 -0.19 26.07
CA LYS A 176 -12.91 -0.08 27.46
C LYS A 176 -14.09 -1.00 27.77
N ASP A 177 -15.10 -1.02 26.92
CA ASP A 177 -16.36 -1.71 27.19
C ASP A 177 -16.23 -3.23 26.97
N ASN A 178 -15.39 -3.65 26.02
CA ASN A 178 -15.25 -5.04 25.60
C ASN A 178 -13.88 -5.66 25.92
N PHE A 179 -13.00 -4.95 26.62
CA PHE A 179 -11.61 -5.38 26.87
C PHE A 179 -10.89 -5.81 25.58
N PHE A 180 -11.08 -5.03 24.53
CA PHE A 180 -10.61 -5.35 23.19
C PHE A 180 -9.25 -4.71 22.90
N GLN A 181 -8.38 -5.49 22.26
CA GLN A 181 -7.16 -5.05 21.59
C GLN A 181 -7.03 -5.85 20.28
N THR A 182 -6.33 -5.30 19.30
CA THR A 182 -5.96 -6.05 18.10
C THR A 182 -5.18 -7.32 18.46
N PRO A 183 -5.44 -8.44 17.79
CA PRO A 183 -4.90 -9.74 18.18
C PRO A 183 -3.41 -9.92 17.88
N ILE A 184 -2.83 -9.06 17.06
CA ILE A 184 -1.44 -9.15 16.60
C ILE A 184 -0.78 -7.77 16.55
N ASP A 185 0.54 -7.75 16.62
CA ASP A 185 1.38 -6.55 16.56
C ASP A 185 2.05 -6.39 15.18
N GLU A 186 2.83 -5.31 15.03
CA GLU A 186 3.59 -5.00 13.83
C GLU A 186 4.71 -6.01 13.53
N GLU A 187 5.26 -6.68 14.55
CA GLU A 187 6.31 -7.69 14.37
C GLU A 187 5.73 -8.96 13.75
N ASP A 188 4.58 -9.46 14.24
CA ASP A 188 3.88 -10.61 13.63
C ASP A 188 3.37 -10.24 12.23
N ALA A 189 2.86 -9.01 12.04
CA ALA A 189 2.46 -8.51 10.73
C ALA A 189 3.61 -8.60 9.70
N ALA A 190 4.79 -8.11 10.08
CA ALA A 190 5.97 -8.13 9.24
C ALA A 190 6.46 -9.56 8.98
N ALA A 191 6.44 -10.42 10.01
CA ALA A 191 6.81 -11.83 9.86
C ALA A 191 5.92 -12.55 8.83
N ARG A 192 4.61 -12.32 8.85
CA ARG A 192 3.66 -12.88 7.86
C ARG A 192 3.96 -12.41 6.45
N VAL A 193 4.26 -11.13 6.25
CA VAL A 193 4.62 -10.57 4.94
C VAL A 193 5.93 -11.17 4.42
N LEU A 194 6.89 -11.41 5.31
CA LEU A 194 8.20 -11.96 4.93
C LEU A 194 8.20 -13.49 4.77
N ASP A 195 7.22 -14.19 5.33
CA ASP A 195 7.17 -15.66 5.33
C ASP A 195 7.32 -16.30 3.94
N PRO A 196 6.60 -15.87 2.87
CA PRO A 196 6.78 -16.46 1.54
C PRO A 196 8.19 -16.28 0.95
N VAL A 197 8.96 -15.32 1.46
CA VAL A 197 10.37 -15.13 1.06
C VAL A 197 11.26 -16.02 1.91
N LEU A 198 11.15 -15.93 3.23
CA LEU A 198 12.04 -16.65 4.16
C LEU A 198 11.88 -18.17 4.06
N ALA A 199 10.64 -18.64 3.90
CA ALA A 199 10.32 -20.06 3.80
C ALA A 199 10.80 -20.70 2.49
N TYR A 200 11.02 -19.93 1.42
CA TYR A 200 11.25 -20.49 0.08
C TYR A 200 12.52 -20.00 -0.61
N ALA A 201 13.14 -18.91 -0.17
CA ALA A 201 14.36 -18.36 -0.80
C ALA A 201 15.58 -19.28 -0.70
N HIS A 202 15.54 -20.28 0.19
CA HIS A 202 16.63 -21.22 0.42
C HIS A 202 16.42 -22.58 -0.27
N LEU A 203 15.31 -22.77 -1.00
CA LEU A 203 15.06 -24.01 -1.73
C LEU A 203 16.11 -24.25 -2.82
N PRO A 204 16.51 -25.52 -3.08
CA PRO A 204 17.42 -25.85 -4.14
C PRO A 204 16.76 -25.66 -5.51
N THR A 205 17.51 -25.07 -6.44
CA THR A 205 17.03 -24.70 -7.78
C THR A 205 17.34 -25.76 -8.85
N GLU A 206 18.42 -26.51 -8.68
CA GLU A 206 18.83 -27.56 -9.61
C GLU A 206 18.21 -28.92 -9.23
N GLY A 207 17.49 -29.52 -10.18
CA GLY A 207 16.99 -30.90 -10.07
C GLY A 207 15.89 -31.12 -9.02
N SER A 208 15.31 -30.04 -8.47
CA SER A 208 14.15 -30.11 -7.59
C SER A 208 12.86 -29.83 -8.37
N ASP A 209 11.80 -30.57 -8.05
CA ASP A 209 10.43 -30.22 -8.45
C ASP A 209 9.82 -29.16 -7.51
N ASP A 210 10.53 -28.82 -6.43
CA ASP A 210 10.09 -27.90 -5.38
C ASP A 210 10.41 -26.45 -5.79
N ARG A 211 9.42 -25.79 -6.40
CA ARG A 211 9.46 -24.35 -6.69
C ARG A 211 8.72 -23.53 -5.62
N PRO A 212 9.16 -22.28 -5.34
CA PRO A 212 8.38 -21.41 -4.49
C PRO A 212 6.94 -21.23 -5.01
N PRO A 213 5.95 -21.12 -4.11
CA PRO A 213 4.56 -20.89 -4.49
C PRO A 213 4.37 -19.48 -5.06
N TYR A 214 3.41 -19.32 -5.97
CA TYR A 214 3.08 -18.04 -6.60
C TYR A 214 1.58 -17.99 -6.92
N GLY A 215 1.05 -16.78 -7.08
CA GLY A 215 -0.35 -16.57 -7.42
C GLY A 215 -1.30 -17.00 -6.32
N LEU A 216 -0.85 -16.92 -5.05
CA LEU A 216 -1.65 -17.29 -3.88
C LEU A 216 -1.94 -16.07 -3.01
N PHE A 217 -3.04 -16.18 -2.25
CA PHE A 217 -3.35 -15.30 -1.14
C PHE A 217 -3.05 -16.00 0.18
N TRP A 218 -2.20 -15.40 1.00
CA TRP A 218 -1.75 -15.98 2.27
C TRP A 218 -2.41 -15.28 3.44
N LYS A 219 -2.84 -16.07 4.42
CA LYS A 219 -3.35 -15.59 5.70
C LYS A 219 -2.94 -16.57 6.79
N ASP A 220 -2.43 -16.05 7.91
CA ASP A 220 -2.00 -16.85 9.06
C ASP A 220 -1.03 -17.99 8.64
N TYR A 221 -0.04 -17.66 7.78
CA TYR A 221 0.96 -18.59 7.24
C TYR A 221 0.37 -19.74 6.40
N LYS A 222 -0.87 -19.58 5.92
CA LYS A 222 -1.59 -20.60 5.13
C LYS A 222 -2.21 -19.99 3.88
N VAL A 223 -2.36 -20.81 2.85
CA VAL A 223 -3.10 -20.43 1.65
C VAL A 223 -4.57 -20.21 2.02
N SER A 224 -5.12 -19.09 1.57
CA SER A 224 -6.53 -18.72 1.70
C SER A 224 -7.16 -18.59 0.31
N GLU A 225 -8.49 -18.69 0.28
CA GLU A 225 -9.27 -18.26 -0.88
C GLU A 225 -9.12 -16.75 -1.11
N TRP A 226 -9.33 -16.33 -2.36
CA TRP A 226 -9.24 -14.95 -2.80
C TRP A 226 -10.31 -14.01 -2.25
#